data_AF-A0A1Q7WMJ8-F1
#
_entry.id   AF-A0A1Q7WMJ8-F1
#
_cell.length_a   1.000
_cell.length_b   1.000
_cell.length_c   1.000
_cell.angle_alpha   90.00
_cell.angle_beta   90.00
_cell.angle_gamma   90.00
#
_symmetry.space_group_name_H-M   'P 1'
#
loop_
_entity.id
_entity.type
_entity.pdbx_description
1 polymer ?
#
loop_
_entity_poly.entity_id
_entity_poly.type
_entity_poly.pdbx_seq_one_letter_code
_entity_poly.pdbx_strand_id
1 'polypeptide(L)'
;MAKQDTSKTKHILDRNLTTHNARDIDGYLANQSPDVEFVLPGGVTLHGRDQVRHYTEALWKAFPDGQRPPNLCLPVHTLVR
;
A
#
# COMPACT_ATOMS: atom_id res chain seq x y z
N MET A 1 -19.38 -16.94 11.61
CA MET A 1 -19.53 -15.53 11.16
C MET A 1 -18.26 -15.01 10.45
N ALA A 2 -17.67 -15.78 9.52
CA ALA A 2 -16.36 -15.44 8.91
C ALA A 2 -16.44 -14.70 7.55
N LYS A 3 -17.57 -14.77 6.84
CA LYS A 3 -17.70 -14.21 5.48
C LYS A 3 -17.81 -12.68 5.41
N GLN A 4 -18.32 -12.03 6.45
CA GLN A 4 -18.50 -10.56 6.46
C GLN A 4 -17.19 -9.81 6.70
N ASP A 5 -16.25 -10.40 7.44
CA ASP A 5 -14.96 -9.78 7.76
C ASP A 5 -14.08 -9.65 6.50
N THR A 6 -13.97 -10.73 5.73
CA THR A 6 -13.17 -10.76 4.50
C THR A 6 -13.64 -9.74 3.46
N SER A 7 -14.95 -9.46 3.38
CA SER A 7 -15.51 -8.48 2.46
C SER A 7 -15.07 -7.05 2.79
N LYS A 8 -15.07 -6.69 4.09
CA LYS A 8 -14.62 -5.36 4.54
C LYS A 8 -13.12 -5.18 4.34
N THR A 9 -12.31 -6.18 4.67
CA THR A 9 -10.86 -6.15 4.44
C THR A 9 -10.55 -6.00 2.97
N LYS A 10 -11.22 -6.75 2.09
CA LYS A 10 -11.04 -6.65 0.64
C LYS A 10 -11.36 -5.24 0.15
N HIS A 11 -12.45 -4.65 0.61
CA HIS A 11 -12.82 -3.29 0.21
C HIS A 11 -11.77 -2.24 0.59
N ILE A 12 -11.17 -2.36 1.78
CA ILE A 12 -10.09 -1.47 2.23
C ILE A 12 -8.85 -1.62 1.33
N LEU A 13 -8.49 -2.86 0.99
CA LEU A 13 -7.37 -3.16 0.10
C LEU A 13 -7.60 -2.60 -1.32
N ASP A 14 -8.79 -2.82 -1.88
CA ASP A 14 -9.16 -2.33 -3.21
C ASP A 14 -9.09 -0.79 -3.27
N ARG A 15 -9.60 -0.11 -2.23
CA ARG A 15 -9.51 1.36 -2.11
C ARG A 15 -8.05 1.83 -1.99
N ASN A 16 -7.23 1.14 -1.20
CA ASN A 16 -5.81 1.47 -1.04
C ASN A 16 -5.05 1.33 -2.36
N LEU A 17 -5.31 0.24 -3.10
CA LEU A 17 -4.70 -0.01 -4.39
C LEU A 17 -5.11 1.04 -5.43
N THR A 18 -6.41 1.39 -5.45
CA THR A 18 -6.96 2.38 -6.38
C THR A 18 -6.31 3.75 -6.18
N THR A 19 -6.27 4.23 -4.95
CA THR A 19 -5.63 5.52 -4.60
C THR A 19 -4.13 5.50 -4.87
N HIS A 20 -3.44 4.39 -4.59
CA HIS A 20 -2.01 4.25 -4.88
C HIS A 20 -1.69 4.29 -6.38
N ASN A 21 -2.45 3.56 -7.20
CA ASN A 21 -2.24 3.52 -8.65
C ASN A 21 -2.63 4.84 -9.32
N ALA A 22 -3.61 5.55 -8.78
CA ALA A 22 -4.00 6.89 -9.24
C ALA A 22 -3.02 8.01 -8.82
N ARG A 23 -1.96 7.68 -8.06
CA ARG A 23 -1.03 8.64 -7.45
C ARG A 23 -1.75 9.67 -6.55
N ASP A 24 -2.84 9.27 -5.92
CA ASP A 24 -3.61 10.07 -4.97
C ASP A 24 -3.05 9.86 -3.56
N ILE A 25 -2.14 10.75 -3.15
CA ILE A 25 -1.44 10.63 -1.87
C ILE A 25 -2.38 10.82 -0.68
N ASP A 26 -3.35 11.73 -0.78
CA ASP A 26 -4.27 12.02 0.32
C ASP A 26 -5.28 10.88 0.49
N GLY A 27 -5.82 10.37 -0.62
CA GLY A 27 -6.64 9.17 -0.61
C GLY A 27 -5.88 7.93 -0.13
N TYR A 28 -4.60 7.80 -0.47
CA TYR A 28 -3.76 6.71 0.01
C TYR A 28 -3.57 6.78 1.53
N LEU A 29 -3.23 7.94 2.09
CA LEU A 29 -3.00 8.13 3.52
C LEU A 29 -4.28 8.05 4.36
N ALA A 30 -5.45 8.37 3.78
CA ALA A 30 -6.74 8.16 4.41
C ALA A 30 -7.03 6.69 4.74
N ASN A 31 -6.31 5.74 4.12
CA ASN A 31 -6.39 4.31 4.45
C ASN A 31 -5.51 3.90 5.64
N GLN A 32 -4.60 4.76 6.10
CA GLN A 32 -3.60 4.42 7.11
C GLN A 32 -4.01 4.96 8.48
N SER A 33 -3.51 4.37 9.57
CA SER A 33 -3.60 4.99 10.89
C SER A 33 -2.77 6.29 10.94
N PRO A 34 -3.12 7.30 11.77
CA PRO A 34 -2.27 8.48 11.97
C PRO A 34 -0.86 8.11 12.47
N ASP A 35 -0.77 7.08 13.30
CA ASP A 35 0.42 6.48 13.92
C ASP A 35 0.93 5.23 13.17
N VAL A 36 0.65 5.12 11.87
CA VAL A 36 1.04 3.96 11.06
C VAL A 36 2.55 3.70 11.10
N GLU A 37 2.93 2.42 11.15
CA GLU A 37 4.32 1.96 11.03
C GLU A 37 4.49 1.10 9.79
N PHE A 38 5.42 1.48 8.91
CA PHE A 38 5.79 0.72 7.72
C PHE A 38 7.20 0.19 7.85
N VAL A 39 7.35 -1.13 7.85
CA VAL A 39 8.66 -1.78 7.76
C VAL A 39 8.98 -2.01 6.29
N LEU A 40 9.97 -1.28 5.79
CA LEU A 40 10.46 -1.39 4.43
C LEU A 40 11.47 -2.53 4.30
N PRO A 41 11.69 -3.05 3.07
CA PRO A 41 12.82 -3.94 2.80
C PRO A 41 14.13 -3.31 3.28
N GLY A 42 14.98 -4.11 3.93
CA GLY A 42 16.22 -3.63 4.54
C GLY A 42 16.08 -3.18 6.01
N GLY A 43 14.90 -3.31 6.61
CA GLY A 43 14.68 -3.10 8.05
C GLY A 43 14.50 -1.65 8.47
N VAL A 44 14.27 -0.75 7.51
CA VAL A 44 13.93 0.66 7.80
C VAL A 44 12.46 0.76 8.18
N THR A 45 12.17 1.39 9.31
CA THR A 45 10.79 1.66 9.75
C THR A 45 10.44 3.12 9.51
N LEU A 46 9.31 3.37 8.85
CA LEU A 46 8.69 4.69 8.76
C LEU A 46 7.62 4.81 9.84
N HIS A 47 7.55 5.97 10.49
CA HIS A 47 6.58 6.26 11.54
C HIS A 47 5.70 7.45 11.15
N GLY A 48 4.39 7.24 11.21
CA GLY A 48 3.39 8.26 10.95
C GLY A 48 3.19 8.58 9.47
N ARG A 49 2.07 9.24 9.19
CA ARG A 49 1.64 9.54 7.81
C ARG A 49 2.60 10.46 7.05
N ASP A 50 3.32 11.34 7.73
CA ASP A 50 4.25 12.28 7.07
C ASP A 50 5.46 11.55 6.48
N GLN A 51 6.05 10.60 7.21
CA GLN A 51 7.15 9.80 6.68
C GLN A 51 6.68 8.87 5.55
N VAL A 52 5.50 8.27 5.71
CA VAL A 52 4.88 7.45 4.66
C VAL A 52 4.59 8.28 3.41
N ARG A 53 4.15 9.54 3.57
CA ARG A 53 3.94 10.49 2.46
C ARG A 53 5.22 10.68 1.66
N HIS A 54 6.27 11.16 2.32
CA HIS A 54 7.53 11.48 1.67
C HIS A 54 8.14 10.28 0.96
N TYR A 55 8.09 9.11 1.60
CA TYR A 55 8.56 7.87 0.98
C TYR A 55 7.73 7.48 -0.25
N THR A 56 6.39 7.55 -0.15
CA THR A 56 5.48 7.13 -1.23
C THR A 56 5.62 8.05 -2.45
N GLU A 57 5.72 9.36 -2.24
CA GLU A 57 5.95 10.34 -3.31
C GLU A 57 7.33 10.12 -3.98
N ALA A 58 8.37 9.87 -3.19
CA ALA A 58 9.69 9.53 -3.71
C ALA A 58 9.67 8.22 -4.53
N LEU A 59 8.96 7.20 -4.05
CA LEU A 59 8.77 5.93 -4.75
C LEU A 59 8.07 6.15 -6.10
N TRP A 60 6.99 6.93 -6.12
CA TRP A 60 6.26 7.23 -7.35
C TRP A 60 7.10 8.00 -8.37
N LYS A 61 7.94 8.92 -7.89
CA LYS A 61 8.87 9.66 -8.73
C LYS A 61 9.98 8.76 -9.30
N ALA A 62 10.48 7.81 -8.50
CA ALA A 62 11.52 6.88 -8.92
C ALA A 62 11.01 5.80 -9.90
N PHE A 63 9.73 5.41 -9.77
CA PHE A 63 9.09 4.38 -10.58
C PHE A 63 7.79 4.93 -11.21
N PRO A 64 7.89 5.75 -12.27
CA PRO A 64 6.73 6.39 -12.89
C PRO A 64 5.73 5.38 -13.48
N ASP A 65 6.23 4.25 -13.99
CA ASP A 65 5.42 3.14 -14.51
C ASP A 65 5.03 2.11 -13.45
N GLY A 66 5.47 2.32 -12.20
CA GLY A 66 5.20 1.43 -11.07
C GLY A 66 3.74 1.46 -10.64
N GLN A 67 2.91 0.69 -11.34
CA GLN A 67 1.54 0.37 -10.96
C GLN A 67 1.47 -1.06 -10.44
N ARG A 68 0.64 -1.26 -9.41
CA ARG A 68 0.38 -2.61 -8.89
C ARG A 68 -0.83 -3.19 -9.64
N PRO A 69 -0.70 -4.34 -10.33
CA PRO A 69 -1.85 -4.96 -10.94
C PRO A 69 -2.89 -5.34 -9.87
N PRO A 70 -4.19 -5.39 -10.21
CA PRO A 70 -5.29 -5.70 -9.28
C PRO A 70 -5.16 -7.05 -8.55
N ASN A 71 -4.26 -7.91 -9.02
CA ASN A 71 -4.04 -9.26 -8.50
C ASN A 71 -2.67 -9.44 -7.79
N LEU A 72 -1.95 -8.36 -7.46
CA LEU A 72 -0.59 -8.44 -6.88
C LEU A 72 -0.55 -8.92 -5.42
N CYS A 73 -1.67 -9.30 -4.81
CA CYS A 73 -1.66 -10.24 -3.68
C CYS A 73 -1.47 -11.68 -4.21
N LEU A 74 -0.36 -11.93 -4.92
CA LEU A 74 0.09 -13.30 -5.12
C LEU A 74 0.89 -13.73 -3.88
N PRO A 75 0.80 -14.99 -3.46
CA PRO A 75 1.66 -15.50 -2.41
C PRO A 75 3.12 -15.26 -2.78
N VAL A 76 3.94 -14.89 -1.79
CA VAL A 76 5.38 -14.56 -1.90
C VAL A 76 6.20 -15.68 -2.58
N HIS A 77 5.63 -16.88 -2.74
CA HIS A 77 6.24 -18.02 -3.40
C HIS A 77 6.32 -17.96 -4.94
N THR A 78 5.70 -16.99 -5.61
CA THR A 78 5.65 -16.98 -7.10
C THR A 78 6.75 -16.14 -7.76
N LEU A 79 7.70 -15.57 -7.01
CA LEU A 79 8.81 -14.81 -7.57
C LEU A 79 10.17 -15.51 -7.35
N VAL A 80 10.26 -16.76 -7.81
CA VAL A 80 11.54 -17.39 -8.17
C VAL A 80 11.33 -18.13 -9.49
N ARG A 81 11.85 -17.57 -10.58
CA ARG A 81 12.31 -18.32 -11.74
C ARG A 81 13.64 -17.74 -12.17
#